data_AF-A0A7M7ST52-F1
#
_entry.id   AF-A0A7M7ST52-F1
#
_cell.length_a   1.000
_cell.length_b   1.000
_cell.length_c   1.000
_cell.angle_alpha   90.00
_cell.angle_beta   90.00
_cell.angle_gamma   90.00
#
_symmetry.space_group_name_H-M   'P 1'
#
loop_
_entity.id
_entity.type
_entity.pdbx_description
1 polymer ?
#
loop_
_entity_poly.entity_id
_entity_poly.type
_entity_poly.pdbx_seq_one_letter_code
_entity_poly.pdbx_strand_id
1 'polypeptide(L)'
;MDIWESGSKDNPKLSLYVVNRQPDRIGIEVFDFSYKNKVPTLTHQRRIHHKNIWSPNDVVLVDENRFYTTNDAYLPPPIDILEVIFQLSYGSVAYYDGRDARIVAKGLKLANGVNLSPNKK
;
A
#
# COMPACT_ATOMS: atom_id res chain seq x y z
N MET A 1 5.77 1.75 0.19
CA MET A 1 5.41 2.73 1.25
C MET A 1 5.29 4.07 0.56
N ASP A 2 4.36 4.91 0.99
CA ASP A 2 4.27 6.28 0.49
C ASP A 2 3.89 7.28 1.59
N ILE A 3 4.08 8.57 1.34
CA ILE A 3 3.92 9.64 2.32
C ILE A 3 2.93 10.69 1.78
N TRP A 4 2.00 11.10 2.64
CA TRP A 4 1.13 12.24 2.39
C TRP A 4 1.48 13.40 3.32
N GLU A 5 1.63 14.59 2.77
CA GLU A 5 1.77 15.83 3.52
C GLU A 5 0.46 16.61 3.51
N SER A 6 0.02 17.02 4.70
CA SER A 6 -1.14 17.87 4.94
C SER A 6 -0.78 19.00 5.89
N GLY A 7 -1.73 19.91 6.17
CA GLY A 7 -1.51 21.04 7.07
C GLY A 7 -0.98 22.29 6.36
N SER A 8 -0.59 23.29 7.15
CA SER A 8 -0.01 24.53 6.63
C SER A 8 1.49 24.37 6.41
N LYS A 9 2.08 25.24 5.57
CA LYS A 9 3.53 25.27 5.35
C LYS A 9 4.34 25.43 6.63
N ASP A 10 3.79 26.13 7.62
CA ASP A 10 4.45 26.40 8.91
C ASP A 10 4.26 25.26 9.93
N ASN A 11 3.33 24.34 9.70
CA ASN A 11 3.07 23.20 10.57
C ASN A 11 2.56 22.01 9.74
N PRO A 12 3.45 21.39 8.95
CA PRO A 12 3.10 20.24 8.14
C PRO A 12 2.78 19.03 9.02
N LYS A 13 1.87 18.19 8.55
CA LYS A 13 1.52 16.90 9.11
C LYS A 13 1.84 15.84 8.07
N LEU A 14 2.66 14.87 8.45
CA LEU A 14 3.09 13.78 7.58
C LEU A 14 2.41 12.49 8.01
N SER A 15 1.73 11.84 7.05
CA SER A 15 1.13 10.53 7.24
C SER A 15 1.82 9.52 6.33
N LEU A 16 2.28 8.40 6.90
CA LEU A 16 2.94 7.32 6.18
C LEU A 16 1.96 6.17 5.97
N TYR A 17 1.92 5.66 4.74
CA TYR A 17 1.18 4.48 4.35
C TYR A 17 2.17 3.34 4.09
N VAL A 18 2.14 2.32 4.96
CA VAL A 18 3.14 1.25 5.00
C VAL A 18 2.46 -0.09 4.75
N VAL A 19 3.00 -0.86 3.82
CA VAL A 19 2.56 -2.24 3.57
C VAL A 19 2.93 -3.12 4.77
N ASN A 20 1.95 -3.86 5.30
CA ASN A 20 2.15 -4.89 6.31
C ASN A 20 1.71 -6.25 5.75
N ARG A 21 2.56 -7.27 5.94
CA ARG A 21 2.38 -8.65 5.44
C ARG A 21 2.34 -9.70 6.54
N GLN A 22 2.26 -9.31 7.81
CA GLN A 22 2.05 -10.29 8.87
C GLN A 22 0.70 -11.00 8.65
N PRO A 23 0.60 -12.33 8.80
CA PRO A 23 -0.60 -13.10 8.42
C PRO A 23 -1.92 -12.58 9.01
N ASP A 24 -1.90 -12.06 10.25
CA ASP A 24 -3.05 -11.48 10.94
C ASP A 24 -3.26 -9.98 10.65
N ARG A 25 -2.27 -9.33 10.02
CA ARG A 25 -2.20 -7.87 9.79
C ARG A 25 -1.99 -7.44 8.35
N ILE A 26 -2.27 -8.31 7.37
CA ILE A 26 -2.19 -7.98 5.95
C ILE A 26 -2.99 -6.70 5.64
N GLY A 27 -2.34 -5.72 5.01
CA GLY A 27 -2.98 -4.48 4.60
C GLY A 27 -2.02 -3.30 4.55
N ILE A 28 -2.59 -2.10 4.56
CA ILE A 28 -1.86 -0.84 4.60
C ILE A 28 -2.04 -0.21 5.98
N GLU A 29 -0.95 -0.04 6.71
CA GLU A 29 -0.91 0.61 8.00
C GLU A 29 -0.66 2.11 7.82
N VAL A 30 -1.45 2.93 8.51
CA VAL A 30 -1.35 4.39 8.46
C VAL A 30 -0.75 4.89 9.76
N PHE A 31 0.33 5.66 9.65
CA PHE A 31 1.02 6.27 10.79
C PHE A 31 1.12 7.77 10.63
N ASP A 32 1.01 8.51 11.73
CA ASP A 32 1.45 9.90 11.75
C ASP A 32 2.92 9.97 12.15
N PHE A 33 3.68 10.79 11.43
CA PHE A 33 5.08 11.04 11.71
C PHE A 33 5.28 12.40 12.38
N SER A 34 6.05 12.39 13.46
CA SER A 34 6.36 13.59 14.24
C SER A 34 7.86 13.65 14.59
N TYR A 35 8.46 14.82 14.37
CA TYR A 35 9.82 15.18 14.80
C TYR A 35 9.85 16.09 16.03
N LYS A 36 8.69 16.35 16.67
CA LYS A 36 8.59 17.35 17.76
C LYS A 36 9.38 16.97 19.03
N ASN A 37 9.64 15.68 19.26
CA ASN A 37 10.14 15.17 20.53
C ASN A 37 11.61 14.71 20.50
N LYS A 38 12.54 15.41 19.82
CA LYS A 38 13.98 15.06 19.62
C LYS A 38 14.27 13.68 18.98
N VAL A 39 13.37 12.72 19.12
CA VAL A 39 13.34 11.39 18.54
C VAL A 39 12.15 11.36 17.58
N PRO A 40 12.35 11.00 16.31
CA PRO A 40 11.26 10.82 15.38
C PRO A 40 10.33 9.70 15.85
N THR A 41 9.02 9.94 15.85
CA THR A 41 8.01 8.96 16.28
C THR A 41 7.02 8.67 15.16
N LEU A 42 6.62 7.41 15.04
CA LEU A 42 5.49 6.96 14.24
C LEU A 42 4.36 6.54 15.17
N THR A 43 3.24 7.25 15.11
CA THR A 43 2.03 6.92 15.87
C THR A 43 1.07 6.19 14.95
N HIS A 44 0.77 4.92 15.25
CA HIS A 44 -0.20 4.14 14.48
C HIS A 44 -1.59 4.77 14.61
N GLN A 45 -2.24 5.01 13.48
CA GLN A 45 -3.58 5.60 13.44
C GLN A 45 -4.63 4.54 13.13
N ARG A 46 -4.43 3.78 12.04
CA ARG A 46 -5.38 2.77 11.59
C ARG A 46 -4.75 1.78 10.63
N ARG A 47 -5.44 0.66 10.46
CA ARG A 47 -5.18 -0.33 9.41
C ARG A 47 -6.26 -0.27 8.34
N ILE A 48 -5.84 -0.28 7.07
CA ILE A 48 -6.72 -0.44 5.92
C ILE A 48 -6.54 -1.87 5.41
N HIS A 49 -7.58 -2.68 5.56
CA HIS A 49 -7.62 -4.06 5.09
C HIS A 49 -8.83 -4.25 4.17
N HIS A 50 -8.67 -5.06 3.13
CA HIS A 50 -9.77 -5.32 2.20
C HIS A 50 -9.57 -6.65 1.49
N LYS A 51 -10.66 -7.31 1.07
CA LYS A 51 -10.60 -8.59 0.33
C LYS A 51 -9.83 -8.50 -1.00
N ASN A 52 -9.74 -7.29 -1.59
CA ASN A 52 -8.99 -7.03 -2.83
C ASN A 52 -7.53 -6.60 -2.56
N ILE A 53 -7.09 -6.60 -1.29
CA ILE A 53 -5.73 -6.28 -0.84
C ILE A 53 -5.25 -7.46 0.01
N TRP A 54 -4.93 -8.57 -0.66
CA TRP A 54 -4.64 -9.86 0.00
C TRP A 54 -3.14 -10.17 0.07
N SER A 55 -2.32 -9.58 -0.81
CA SER A 55 -0.85 -9.71 -0.77
C SER A 55 -0.19 -8.37 -1.19
N PRO A 56 -0.49 -7.26 -0.49
CA PRO A 56 0.00 -5.93 -0.86
C PRO A 56 1.54 -5.93 -0.91
N ASN A 57 2.17 -5.51 -2.00
CA ASN A 57 3.63 -5.42 -2.14
C ASN A 57 4.12 -3.98 -1.97
N ASP A 58 3.51 -3.06 -2.72
CA ASP A 58 3.77 -1.63 -2.64
C ASP A 58 2.48 -0.81 -2.66
N VAL A 59 2.57 0.46 -2.30
CA VAL A 59 1.45 1.40 -2.23
C VAL A 59 1.90 2.78 -2.72
N VAL A 60 1.05 3.44 -3.51
CA VAL A 60 1.22 4.83 -3.93
C VAL A 60 -0.06 5.62 -3.71
N LEU A 61 0.06 6.78 -3.07
CA LEU A 61 -1.05 7.65 -2.70
C LEU A 61 -1.44 8.55 -3.86
N VAL A 62 -2.74 8.58 -4.14
CA VAL A 62 -3.34 9.59 -5.02
C VAL A 62 -3.58 10.87 -4.23
N ASP A 63 -4.12 10.72 -3.01
CA ASP A 63 -4.30 11.75 -1.99
C ASP A 63 -4.33 11.16 -0.57
N GLU A 64 -4.78 11.97 0.41
CA GLU A 64 -4.83 11.62 1.84
C GLU A 64 -5.54 10.30 2.17
N ASN A 65 -6.48 9.83 1.33
CA ASN A 65 -7.33 8.68 1.63
C ASN A 65 -7.45 7.68 0.48
N ARG A 66 -6.90 7.99 -0.70
CA ARG A 66 -7.02 7.17 -1.91
C ARG A 66 -5.64 6.72 -2.39
N PHE A 67 -5.51 5.46 -2.76
CA PHE A 67 -4.23 4.89 -3.19
C PHE A 67 -4.39 3.73 -4.17
N TYR A 68 -3.31 3.43 -4.86
CA TYR A 68 -3.11 2.16 -5.56
C TYR A 68 -2.19 1.27 -4.74
N THR A 69 -2.44 -0.04 -4.76
CA THR A 69 -1.53 -1.04 -4.20
C THR A 69 -1.46 -2.26 -5.09
N THR A 70 -0.30 -2.89 -5.15
CA THR A 70 -0.06 -4.12 -5.93
C THR A 70 -0.29 -5.34 -5.06
N ASN A 71 -0.95 -6.38 -5.59
CA ASN A 71 -0.89 -7.72 -5.02
C ASN A 71 0.09 -8.56 -5.84
N ASP A 72 1.18 -9.03 -5.23
CA ASP A 72 2.26 -9.73 -5.95
C ASP A 72 2.06 -11.25 -6.11
N ALA A 73 1.28 -11.85 -5.22
CA ALA A 73 0.97 -13.27 -5.20
C ALA A 73 -0.52 -13.49 -4.89
N TYR A 74 -1.10 -14.57 -5.41
CA TYR A 74 -2.46 -15.00 -5.08
C TYR A 74 -2.49 -16.20 -4.12
N LEU A 75 -1.56 -17.13 -4.30
CA LEU A 75 -1.34 -18.28 -3.44
C LEU A 75 -0.70 -17.83 -2.11
N PRO A 76 -1.01 -18.49 -0.99
CA PRO A 76 -0.42 -18.17 0.29
C PRO A 76 1.03 -18.70 0.39
N PRO A 77 1.91 -18.05 1.17
CA PRO A 77 3.22 -18.61 1.49
C PRO A 77 3.09 -19.96 2.23
N PRO A 78 3.95 -20.96 1.93
CA PRO A 78 5.08 -20.91 0.99
C PRO A 78 4.74 -21.37 -0.44
N ILE A 79 3.45 -21.53 -0.80
CA ILE A 79 3.00 -22.06 -2.09
C ILE A 79 3.10 -20.99 -3.21
N ASP A 80 3.10 -19.72 -2.83
CA ASP A 80 3.37 -18.56 -3.69
C ASP A 80 4.63 -18.70 -4.57
N ILE A 81 5.64 -19.46 -4.12
CA ILE A 81 6.84 -19.78 -4.91
C ILE A 81 6.52 -20.43 -6.27
N LEU A 82 5.41 -21.16 -6.38
CA LEU A 82 4.98 -21.77 -7.64
C LEU A 82 4.60 -20.71 -8.68
N GLU A 83 4.05 -19.56 -8.25
CA GLU A 83 3.75 -18.46 -9.15
C GLU A 83 5.02 -17.88 -9.77
N VAL A 84 6.09 -17.80 -8.99
CA VAL A 84 7.41 -17.35 -9.42
C VAL A 84 8.02 -18.35 -10.41
N ILE A 85 8.07 -19.63 -10.04
CA ILE A 85 8.71 -20.69 -10.83
C ILE A 85 8.00 -20.89 -12.18
N PHE A 86 6.66 -20.96 -12.16
CA PHE A 86 5.87 -21.15 -13.37
C PHE A 86 5.50 -19.86 -14.10
N GLN A 87 5.98 -18.70 -13.62
CA GLN A 87 5.71 -17.39 -14.21
C GLN A 87 4.20 -17.12 -14.37
N LEU A 88 3.41 -17.53 -13.37
CA LEU A 88 1.96 -17.36 -13.36
C LEU A 88 1.64 -15.87 -13.21
N SER A 89 0.60 -15.43 -13.91
CA SER A 89 0.23 -14.01 -14.00
C SER A 89 -0.95 -13.69 -13.08
N TYR A 90 -0.84 -14.04 -11.80
CA TYR A 90 -1.93 -13.86 -10.82
C TYR A 90 -1.85 -12.56 -10.03
N GLY A 91 -0.79 -11.77 -10.24
CA GLY A 91 -0.65 -10.44 -9.66
C GLY A 91 -1.70 -9.45 -10.18
N SER A 92 -1.98 -8.44 -9.36
CA SER A 92 -2.98 -7.41 -9.66
C SER A 92 -2.61 -6.05 -9.06
N VAL A 93 -3.35 -5.02 -9.47
CA VAL A 93 -3.35 -3.69 -8.82
C VAL A 93 -4.76 -3.42 -8.33
N ALA A 94 -4.89 -3.06 -7.05
CA ALA A 94 -6.11 -2.59 -6.44
C ALA A 94 -6.07 -1.06 -6.29
N TYR A 95 -7.22 -0.41 -6.50
CA TYR A 95 -7.44 0.98 -6.15
C TYR A 95 -8.38 1.06 -4.96
N TYR A 96 -7.97 1.76 -3.91
CA TYR A 96 -8.78 2.08 -2.73
C TYR A 96 -9.27 3.53 -2.83
N ASP A 97 -10.59 3.74 -2.70
CA ASP A 97 -11.23 5.04 -2.90
C ASP A 97 -11.50 5.82 -1.60
N GLY A 98 -10.97 5.33 -0.47
CA GLY A 98 -11.23 5.86 0.86
C GLY A 98 -12.30 5.08 1.64
N ARG A 99 -13.04 4.18 0.97
CA ARG A 99 -14.08 3.35 1.60
C ARG A 99 -14.01 1.90 1.14
N ASP A 100 -13.92 1.67 -0.16
CA ASP A 100 -13.87 0.35 -0.79
C ASP A 100 -12.61 0.23 -1.67
N ALA A 101 -12.23 -1.00 -2.00
CA ALA A 101 -11.17 -1.28 -2.95
C ALA A 101 -11.62 -2.18 -4.09
N ARG A 102 -11.19 -1.87 -5.31
CA ARG A 102 -11.48 -2.65 -6.53
C ARG A 102 -10.22 -2.96 -7.31
N ILE A 103 -10.18 -4.12 -7.98
CA ILE A 103 -9.09 -4.46 -8.90
C ILE A 103 -9.19 -3.60 -10.16
N VAL A 104 -8.10 -2.90 -10.48
CA VAL A 104 -7.98 -2.01 -11.65
C VAL A 104 -7.06 -2.56 -12.73
N ALA A 105 -6.16 -3.47 -12.38
CA ALA A 105 -5.35 -4.24 -13.32
C ALA A 105 -5.16 -5.67 -12.80
N LYS A 106 -5.11 -6.65 -13.69
CA LYS A 106 -4.94 -8.07 -13.38
C LYS A 106 -4.08 -8.73 -14.45
N GLY A 107 -3.61 -9.95 -14.22
CA GLY A 107 -2.79 -10.65 -15.21
C GLY A 107 -1.33 -10.21 -15.16
N LEU A 108 -0.86 -9.69 -14.02
CA LEU A 108 0.51 -9.22 -13.85
C LEU A 108 1.36 -10.36 -13.27
N LYS A 109 2.59 -10.48 -13.74
CA LYS A 109 3.59 -11.34 -13.12
C LYS A 109 4.32 -10.54 -12.05
N LEU A 110 4.33 -11.02 -10.82
CA LEU A 110 5.07 -10.41 -9.71
C LEU A 110 4.82 -8.89 -9.59
N ALA A 111 3.56 -8.47 -9.49
CA ALA A 111 3.21 -7.06 -9.38
C ALA A 111 3.87 -6.46 -8.13
N ASN A 112 4.93 -5.67 -8.32
CA ASN A 112 5.85 -5.26 -7.26
C ASN A 112 5.69 -3.75 -6.99
N GLY A 113 6.69 -2.92 -7.30
CA GLY A 113 6.61 -1.47 -7.18
C GLY A 113 5.49 -0.84 -8.04
N VAL A 114 4.88 0.22 -7.51
CA VAL A 114 3.89 1.04 -8.22
C VAL A 114 4.14 2.53 -7.93
N ASN A 115 3.98 3.38 -8.94
CA ASN A 115 4.12 4.82 -8.77
C ASN A 115 3.22 5.59 -9.75
N LEU A 116 3.03 6.88 -9.50
CA LEU A 116 2.29 7.79 -10.36
C LEU A 116 3.25 8.64 -11.21
N SER A 117 2.83 8.94 -12.43
CA SER A 117 3.45 9.98 -13.24
C SER A 117 3.38 11.34 -12.52
N PRO A 118 4.31 12.29 -12.75
CA PRO A 118 4.28 13.60 -12.07
C PRO A 118 2.99 14.39 -12.32
N ASN A 119 2.35 14.18 -13.47
CA ASN A 119 1.08 14.80 -13.83
C ASN A 119 -0.15 14.01 -13.31
N LYS A 120 0.06 12.88 -12.62
CA LYS A 120 -0.98 11.98 -12.09
C LYS A 120 -2.00 11.55 -13.16
N LYS A 121 -1.55 11.43 -14.41
CA LYS A 121 -2.32 10.94 -15.56
C LYS A 121 -1.78 9.61 -16.06
#